data_AF-A0A3D3AYM2-F1
#
_entry.id   AF-A0A3D3AYM2-F1
#
_cell.length_a   1.000
_cell.length_b   1.000
_cell.length_c   1.000
_cell.angle_alpha   90.00
_cell.angle_beta   90.00
_cell.angle_gamma   90.00
#
_symmetry.space_group_name_H-M   'P 1'
#
loop_
_entity.id
_entity.type
_entity.pdbx_description
1 polymer ?
#
loop_
_entity_poly.entity_id
_entity_poly.type
_entity_poly.pdbx_seq_one_letter_code
_entity_poly.pdbx_strand_id
1 'polypeptide(L)' 'MPKISGTCVGESLVGDGNEVAHVDLLLGPRGGAVESAYCIALTNNKDGFTTLLALVAPNLMCKPATILYNKVTIKDA' A
#
# COMPACT_ATOMS: atom_id res chain seq x y z
N MET A 1 -11.48 -22.82 -6.40
CA MET A 1 -11.47 -22.01 -5.17
C MET A 1 -10.43 -20.91 -5.35
N PRO A 2 -10.73 -19.63 -5.03
CA PRO A 2 -9.74 -18.56 -5.16
C PRO A 2 -8.55 -18.81 -4.23
N LYS A 3 -7.33 -18.53 -4.71
CA LYS A 3 -6.09 -18.77 -3.93
C LYS A 3 -5.98 -17.84 -2.72
N ILE A 4 -6.47 -16.60 -2.84
CA ILE A 4 -6.55 -15.60 -1.77
C ILE A 4 -8.02 -15.48 -1.39
N SER A 5 -8.39 -16.05 -0.25
CA SER A 5 -9.78 -16.13 0.23
C SER A 5 -10.03 -15.37 1.53
N GLY A 6 -9.02 -14.69 2.07
CA GLY A 6 -9.10 -13.92 3.29
C GLY A 6 -7.98 -12.88 3.37
N THR A 7 -7.93 -12.13 4.46
CA THR A 7 -6.85 -11.19 4.73
C THR A 7 -5.53 -11.93 4.94
N CYS A 8 -4.50 -11.50 4.22
CA CYS A 8 -3.12 -11.92 4.37
C CYS A 8 -2.28 -10.72 4.79
N VAL A 9 -1.25 -10.99 5.59
CA VAL A 9 -0.26 -10.01 6.05
C VAL A 9 1.12 -10.52 5.64
N GLY A 10 1.95 -9.65 5.10
CA GLY A 10 3.35 -9.94 4.78
C GLY A 10 4.23 -8.76 5.15
N GLU A 11 5.51 -9.04 5.37
CA GLU A 11 6.53 -8.05 5.67
C GLU A 11 7.84 -8.48 5.01
N SER A 12 8.67 -7.50 4.63
CA SER A 12 10.05 -7.77 4.22
C SER A 12 10.94 -6.54 4.44
N LEU A 13 12.15 -6.78 4.94
CA LEU A 13 13.25 -5.85 4.99
C LEU A 13 14.38 -6.32 4.07
N VAL A 14 14.78 -5.47 3.12
CA VAL A 14 15.82 -5.79 2.11
C VAL A 14 16.70 -4.57 1.86
N GLY A 15 18.00 -4.81 1.69
CA GLY A 15 19.01 -3.77 1.45
C GLY A 15 19.78 -3.37 2.70
N ASP A 16 20.61 -2.34 2.57
CA ASP A 16 21.46 -1.78 3.61
C ASP A 16 21.63 -0.26 3.44
N GLY A 17 22.37 0.38 4.35
CA GLY A 17 22.61 1.82 4.30
C GLY A 17 21.36 2.68 4.54
N ASN A 18 21.32 3.85 3.91
CA ASN A 18 20.19 4.79 4.05
C ASN A 18 18.99 4.40 3.17
N GLU A 19 19.23 3.54 2.17
CA GLU A 19 18.26 3.12 1.16
C GLU A 19 17.60 1.77 1.49
N VAL A 20 17.84 1.24 2.71
CA VAL A 20 17.18 0.02 3.18
C VAL A 20 15.66 0.15 3.09
N ALA A 21 15.03 -0.83 2.45
CA ALA A 21 13.59 -0.85 2.23
C ALA A 21 12.90 -1.77 3.23
N HIS A 22 11.86 -1.27 3.89
CA HIS A 22 11.04 -2.05 4.82
C HIS A 22 9.55 -1.88 4.51
N VAL A 23 8.93 -2.95 4.02
CA VAL A 23 7.54 -2.97 3.53
C VAL A 23 6.67 -3.77 4.49
N ASP A 24 5.61 -3.14 5.00
CA ASP A 24 4.48 -3.83 5.64
C ASP A 24 3.34 -3.91 4.63
N LEU A 25 2.78 -5.10 4.39
CA LEU A 25 1.82 -5.34 3.31
C LEU A 25 0.57 -6.08 3.78
N LEU A 26 -0.58 -5.59 3.31
CA LEU A 26 -1.87 -6.26 3.43
C LEU A 26 -2.37 -6.66 2.04
N LEU A 27 -2.92 -7.87 1.94
CA LEU A 27 -3.56 -8.37 0.72
C LEU A 27 -4.86 -9.07 1.10
N GLY A 28 -5.94 -8.83 0.37
CA GLY A 28 -7.21 -9.49 0.66
C GLY A 28 -8.19 -9.43 -0.51
N PRO A 29 -9.21 -10.29 -0.52
CA PRO A 29 -10.24 -10.29 -1.55
C PRO A 29 -11.21 -9.11 -1.35
N ARG A 30 -12.03 -8.84 -2.37
CA ARG A 30 -13.21 -7.98 -2.24
C ARG A 30 -14.17 -8.50 -1.18
N GLY A 31 -14.90 -7.59 -0.55
CA GLY A 31 -15.80 -7.84 0.58
C GLY A 31 -15.08 -8.09 1.92
N GLY A 32 -13.75 -8.11 1.93
CA GLY A 32 -12.94 -8.32 3.13
C GLY A 32 -12.48 -7.01 3.80
N ALA A 33 -11.89 -7.14 4.99
CA ALA A 33 -11.39 -6.00 5.77
C ALA A 33 -10.34 -5.15 5.01
N VAL A 34 -9.54 -5.77 4.13
CA VAL A 34 -8.54 -5.06 3.32
C VAL A 34 -9.19 -4.12 2.30
N GLU A 35 -10.34 -4.46 1.72
CA GLU A 35 -11.06 -3.56 0.81
C GLU A 35 -11.58 -2.32 1.55
N SER A 36 -12.12 -2.50 2.76
CA SER A 36 -12.54 -1.36 3.60
C SER A 36 -11.37 -0.48 3.99
N ALA A 37 -10.26 -1.08 4.45
CA ALA A 37 -9.05 -0.34 4.82
C ALA A 37 -8.46 0.43 3.62
N TYR A 38 -8.46 -0.19 2.43
CA TYR A 38 -8.05 0.44 1.17
C TYR A 38 -8.85 1.71 0.88
N CYS A 39 -10.19 1.63 0.94
CA CYS A 39 -11.07 2.79 0.65
C CYS A 39 -10.91 3.91 1.68
N ILE A 40 -10.76 3.56 2.96
CA ILE A 40 -10.56 4.53 4.04
C ILE A 40 -9.20 5.22 3.90
N ALA A 41 -8.12 4.46 3.69
CA ALA A 41 -6.78 5.01 3.58
C ALA A 41 -6.66 5.97 2.38
N LEU A 42 -7.20 5.58 1.22
CA LEU A 42 -7.13 6.39 0.00
C LEU A 42 -7.83 7.75 0.13
N THR A 43 -8.83 7.85 1.01
CA THR A 43 -9.64 9.07 1.19
C THR A 43 -9.23 9.90 2.41
N ASN A 44 -8.23 9.49 3.18
CA ASN A 44 -7.87 10.06 4.48
C ASN A 44 -6.41 10.55 4.52
N ASN A 45 -6.06 11.49 3.66
CA ASN A 45 -4.74 12.12 3.63
C ASN A 45 -4.55 13.13 4.76
N LYS A 46 -3.31 13.28 5.23
CA LYS A 46 -2.91 14.19 6.31
C LYS A 46 -1.60 14.88 5.94
N ASP A 47 -1.27 15.95 6.67
CA ASP A 47 0.01 16.64 6.48
C ASP A 47 1.19 15.68 6.66
N GLY A 48 2.07 15.65 5.67
CA GLY A 48 3.22 14.74 5.58
C GLY A 48 2.90 13.25 5.40
N PHE A 49 1.64 12.85 5.24
CA PHE A 49 1.21 11.46 5.04
C PHE A 49 0.11 11.36 3.98
N THR A 50 0.48 10.91 2.78
CA THR A 50 -0.43 10.81 1.65
C THR A 50 -0.50 9.36 1.17
N THR A 51 -1.71 8.91 0.87
CA THR A 51 -1.99 7.63 0.25
C THR A 51 -2.31 7.84 -1.23
N LEU A 52 -1.65 7.10 -2.11
CA LEU A 52 -1.86 7.18 -3.56
C LEU A 52 -2.07 5.79 -4.16
N LEU A 53 -2.72 5.76 -5.32
CA LEU A 53 -2.76 4.56 -6.17
C LEU A 53 -1.36 4.25 -6.69
N ALA A 54 -0.96 2.98 -6.64
CA ALA A 54 0.30 2.54 -7.22
C ALA A 54 0.14 2.35 -8.74
N LEU A 55 0.89 3.14 -9.50
CA LEU A 55 0.92 3.12 -10.96
C LEU A 55 2.29 2.61 -11.44
N VAL A 56 2.30 1.85 -12.53
CA VAL A 56 3.54 1.51 -13.25
C VAL A 56 4.05 2.75 -14.01
N ALA A 57 3.13 3.50 -14.59
CA ALA A 57 3.34 4.78 -15.26
C ALA A 57 2.05 5.61 -15.20
N PRO A 58 2.08 6.93 -15.46
CA PRO A 58 0.86 7.73 -15.56
C PRO A 58 -0.18 7.10 -16.48
N ASN A 59 -1.43 7.02 -16.02
CA ASN A 59 -2.55 6.35 -16.70
C ASN A 59 -2.42 4.80 -16.84
N LEU A 60 -1.46 4.16 -16.15
CA LEU A 60 -1.27 2.71 -16.13
C LEU A 60 -1.15 2.18 -14.68
N MET A 61 -2.29 1.93 -14.05
CA MET A 61 -2.36 1.38 -12.69
C MET A 61 -1.92 -0.09 -12.66
N CYS A 62 -1.18 -0.49 -11.62
CA CYS A 62 -0.93 -1.91 -11.38
C CYS A 62 -2.23 -2.67 -11.05
N LYS A 63 -2.23 -3.98 -11.30
CA LYS A 63 -3.31 -4.89 -10.92
C LYS A 63 -2.69 -6.09 -10.18
N PRO A 64 -3.19 -6.47 -8.99
CA PRO A 64 -4.39 -5.96 -8.30
C PRO A 64 -4.27 -4.48 -7.86
N ALA A 65 -5.41 -3.81 -7.67
CA ALA A 65 -5.44 -2.41 -7.25
C ALA A 65 -4.71 -2.25 -5.91
N THR A 66 -3.72 -1.38 -5.88
CA THR A 66 -2.78 -1.24 -4.77
C THR A 66 -2.66 0.23 -4.39
N ILE A 67 -2.61 0.49 -3.08
CA ILE A 67 -2.26 1.80 -2.55
C ILE A 67 -0.87 1.75 -1.93
N LEU A 68 -0.15 2.87 -1.99
CA LEU A 68 1.07 3.11 -1.24
C LEU A 68 0.82 4.26 -0.27
N TYR A 69 1.35 4.12 0.94
CA TYR A 69 1.34 5.14 1.98
C TYR A 69 2.69 5.13 2.70
N ASN A 70 3.18 6.31 3.06
CA ASN A 70 4.49 6.47 3.67
C ASN A 70 4.47 6.20 5.18
N LYS A 71 5.53 5.56 5.71
CA LYS A 71 5.74 5.39 7.16
C LYS A 71 6.46 6.60 7.80
N VAL A 72 7.37 7.20 7.06
CA VAL A 72 8.15 8.37 7.49
C VAL A 72 7.49 9.63 6.97
N THR A 73 7.33 10.65 7.81
CA THR A 73 6.74 11.94 7.43
C THR A 73 7.51 12.58 6.28
N ILE A 74 6.80 12.91 5.19
CA ILE A 74 7.35 13.67 4.06
C ILE A 74 7.22 15.15 4.39
N LYS A 75 8.31 15.92 4.28
CA LYS A 75 8.34 17.35 4.61
C LYS A 75 8.52 18.26 3.41
N ASP A 76 9.20 17.76 2.39
CA ASP A 76 9.65 18.53 1.24
C ASP A 76 9.22 17.83 -0.07
N ALA A 77 9.32 18.56 -1.18
CA ALA A 77 8.98 18.09 -2.53
C ALA A 77 10.12 17.33 -3.20
#